data_AF-A0A848CK76-F1
#
_entry.id   AF-A0A848CK76-F1
#
_cell.length_a   1.000
_cell.length_b   1.000
_cell.length_c   1.000
_cell.angle_alpha   90.00
_cell.angle_beta   90.00
_cell.angle_gamma   90.00
#
_symmetry.space_group_name_H-M   'P 1'
#
loop_
_entity.id
_entity.type
_entity.pdbx_description
1 polymer ?
#
loop_
_entity_poly.entity_id
_entity_poly.type
_entity_poly.pdbx_seq_one_letter_code
_entity_poly.pdbx_strand_id
1 'polypeptide(L)'
;MLWKEGNTQKQFTIGPYPTISLKEAREKRDAVNGLLVQGLDPNEQYRSEQEQQDEETNLTFRVVAQEWYEKRTVTQTESTRRLKMQRLERHVFPSFGNIPIKQLTPRDIILALHAIESQGRREMARRVGQIVGQICRYARVVGYLEYDLSSGITEALEPKGPVQHRATITDPKKIG
;
A
#
# COMPACT_ATOMS: atom_id res chain seq x y z
N MET A 1 -16.88 15.63 -29.30
CA MET A 1 -18.23 15.05 -29.45
C MET A 1 -19.21 15.93 -28.70
N LEU A 2 -20.37 16.23 -29.27
CA LEU A 2 -21.39 17.09 -28.65
C LEU A 2 -22.69 16.30 -28.56
N TRP A 3 -23.38 16.40 -27.42
CA TRP A 3 -24.75 15.90 -27.27
C TRP A 3 -25.57 16.88 -26.44
N LYS A 4 -26.89 16.71 -26.48
CA LYS A 4 -27.83 17.49 -25.67
C LYS A 4 -28.42 16.59 -24.59
N GLU A 5 -28.42 17.09 -23.37
CA GLU A 5 -29.12 16.51 -22.24
C GLU A 5 -30.06 17.59 -21.68
N GLY A 6 -31.36 17.41 -21.88
CA GLY A 6 -32.35 18.46 -21.60
C GLY A 6 -32.07 19.74 -22.41
N ASN A 7 -31.91 20.87 -21.70
CA ASN A 7 -31.62 22.18 -22.30
C ASN A 7 -30.12 22.52 -22.34
N THR A 8 -29.25 21.60 -21.91
CA THR A 8 -27.80 21.84 -21.79
C THR A 8 -27.05 21.05 -22.87
N GLN A 9 -26.09 21.71 -23.54
CA GLN A 9 -25.16 21.05 -24.43
C GLN A 9 -23.93 20.58 -23.64
N LYS A 10 -23.59 19.30 -23.76
CA LYS A 10 -22.38 18.72 -23.17
C LYS A 10 -21.40 18.33 -24.27
N GLN A 11 -20.11 18.48 -23.96
CA GLN A 11 -19.01 18.13 -24.85
C GLN A 11 -18.13 17.07 -24.19
N PHE A 12 -17.67 16.10 -24.97
CA PHE A 12 -16.67 15.11 -24.59
C PHE A 12 -15.53 15.11 -25.61
N THR A 13 -14.29 15.17 -25.12
CA THR A 13 -13.08 15.20 -25.94
C THR A 13 -12.42 13.83 -25.91
N ILE A 14 -12.35 13.15 -27.05
CA ILE A 14 -11.83 11.78 -27.16
C ILE A 14 -10.29 11.74 -27.11
N GLY A 15 -9.65 12.78 -27.63
CA GLY A 15 -8.19 12.96 -27.60
C GLY A 15 -7.71 13.92 -28.70
N PRO A 16 -6.48 14.44 -28.56
CA PRO A 16 -5.87 15.30 -29.58
C PRO A 16 -5.35 14.48 -30.77
N TYR A 17 -5.55 14.98 -31.98
CA TYR A 17 -4.89 14.48 -33.21
C TYR A 17 -3.50 15.12 -33.33
N PRO A 18 -2.44 14.40 -33.77
CA PRO A 18 -2.39 13.04 -34.32
C PRO A 18 -2.05 11.94 -33.30
N THR A 19 -2.12 12.22 -31.99
CA THR A 19 -1.71 11.29 -30.93
C THR A 19 -2.57 10.02 -30.87
N ILE A 20 -3.80 10.07 -31.38
CA ILE A 20 -4.69 8.92 -31.53
C ILE A 20 -4.95 8.63 -33.02
N SER A 21 -5.03 7.36 -33.37
CA SER A 21 -5.41 6.94 -34.71
C SER A 21 -6.90 7.16 -34.98
N LEU A 22 -7.29 7.28 -36.26
CA LEU A 22 -8.70 7.37 -36.65
C LEU A 22 -9.52 6.15 -36.22
N LYS A 23 -8.89 4.97 -36.13
CA LYS A 23 -9.53 3.74 -35.69
C LYS A 23 -9.89 3.84 -34.20
N GLU A 24 -8.91 4.16 -33.35
CA GLU A 24 -9.12 4.34 -31.91
C GLU A 24 -10.14 5.46 -31.61
N ALA A 25 -10.12 6.53 -32.39
CA ALA A 25 -11.09 7.62 -32.25
C ALA A 25 -12.54 7.14 -32.48
N ARG A 26 -12.76 6.22 -33.43
CA ARG A 26 -14.09 5.62 -33.70
C ARG A 26 -14.50 4.67 -32.59
N GLU A 27 -13.60 3.80 -32.14
CA GLU A 27 -13.86 2.87 -31.04
C GLU A 27 -14.24 3.60 -29.75
N LYS A 28 -13.49 4.64 -29.37
CA LYS A 28 -13.81 5.47 -28.20
C LYS A 28 -15.14 6.21 -28.34
N ARG A 29 -15.46 6.72 -29.54
CA ARG A 29 -16.76 7.34 -29.81
C ARG A 29 -17.91 6.36 -29.60
N ASP A 30 -17.77 5.14 -30.10
CA ASP A 30 -18.81 4.12 -30.01
C ASP A 30 -19.00 3.65 -28.56
N ALA A 31 -17.93 3.56 -27.77
CA ALA A 31 -18.00 3.32 -26.33
C ALA A 31 -18.74 4.45 -25.59
N VAL A 32 -18.43 5.72 -25.88
CA VAL A 32 -19.11 6.89 -25.30
C VAL A 32 -20.60 6.90 -25.67
N ASN A 33 -20.96 6.57 -26.91
CA ASN A 33 -22.35 6.41 -27.32
C ASN A 33 -23.05 5.30 -26.53
N GLY A 34 -22.36 4.19 -26.27
CA GLY A 34 -22.90 3.11 -25.44
C GLY A 34 -23.27 3.58 -24.03
N LEU A 35 -22.43 4.39 -23.40
CA LEU A 35 -22.71 5.00 -22.08
C LEU A 35 -23.92 5.93 -22.14
N LEU A 36 -24.03 6.75 -23.18
CA LEU A 36 -25.18 7.66 -23.37
C LEU A 36 -26.51 6.90 -23.55
N VAL A 37 -26.50 5.77 -24.27
CA VAL A 37 -27.69 4.91 -24.43
C VAL A 37 -28.12 4.29 -23.10
N GLN A 38 -27.18 4.02 -22.20
CA GLN A 38 -27.46 3.53 -20.85
C GLN A 38 -27.91 4.66 -19.88
N GLY A 39 -27.96 5.91 -20.34
CA GLY A 39 -28.32 7.07 -19.52
C GLY A 39 -27.23 7.52 -18.56
N LEU A 40 -25.97 7.10 -18.77
CA LEU A 40 -24.82 7.51 -17.97
C LEU A 40 -24.09 8.66 -18.64
N ASP A 41 -23.72 9.70 -17.87
CA ASP A 41 -22.91 10.80 -18.40
C ASP A 41 -21.44 10.35 -18.56
N PRO A 42 -20.90 10.33 -19.81
CA PRO A 42 -19.52 9.96 -20.06
C PRO A 42 -18.51 10.87 -19.36
N ASN A 43 -18.81 12.16 -19.18
CA ASN A 43 -17.92 13.08 -18.47
C ASN A 43 -17.83 12.74 -16.99
N GLU A 44 -18.94 12.36 -16.36
CA GLU A 44 -18.95 11.95 -14.95
C GLU A 44 -18.24 10.62 -14.75
N GLN A 45 -18.48 9.64 -15.64
CA GLN A 45 -17.78 8.35 -15.60
C GLN A 45 -16.27 8.55 -15.73
N TYR A 46 -15.81 9.27 -16.76
CA TYR A 46 -14.37 9.54 -16.93
C TYR A 46 -13.79 10.32 -15.75
N ARG A 47 -14.50 11.32 -15.21
CA ARG A 47 -14.04 12.03 -14.02
C ARG A 47 -13.92 11.11 -12.81
N SER A 48 -14.93 10.27 -12.56
CA SER A 48 -14.89 9.32 -11.45
C SER A 48 -13.79 8.28 -11.61
N GLU A 49 -13.50 7.82 -12.83
CA GLU A 49 -12.41 6.90 -13.11
C GLU A 49 -11.05 7.58 -12.87
N GLN A 50 -10.89 8.84 -13.29
CA GLN A 50 -9.67 9.60 -13.00
C GLN A 50 -9.50 9.87 -11.49
N GLU A 51 -10.56 10.29 -10.80
CA GLU A 51 -10.54 10.52 -9.35
C GLU A 51 -10.21 9.24 -8.58
N GLN A 52 -10.80 8.10 -8.96
CA GLN A 52 -10.47 6.78 -8.39
C GLN A 52 -9.01 6.40 -8.66
N GLN A 53 -8.53 6.64 -9.88
CA GLN A 53 -7.15 6.32 -10.25
C GLN A 53 -6.13 7.20 -9.51
N ASP A 54 -6.46 8.47 -9.30
CA ASP A 54 -5.68 9.39 -8.49
C ASP A 54 -5.69 8.98 -7.02
N GLU A 55 -6.84 8.63 -6.46
CA GLU A 55 -6.96 8.11 -5.09
C GLU A 55 -6.15 6.83 -4.89
N GLU A 56 -6.24 5.88 -5.84
CA GLU A 56 -5.46 4.65 -5.81
C GLU A 56 -3.96 4.91 -5.90
N THR A 57 -3.55 5.86 -6.74
CA THR A 57 -2.14 6.24 -6.90
C THR A 57 -1.61 6.95 -5.64
N ASN A 58 -2.43 7.77 -5.01
CA ASN A 58 -2.09 8.51 -3.81
C ASN A 58 -2.10 7.64 -2.54
N LEU A 59 -2.88 6.55 -2.52
CA LEU A 59 -2.94 5.58 -1.43
C LEU A 59 -1.72 4.65 -1.43
N THR A 60 -0.57 5.23 -1.15
CA THR A 60 0.71 4.52 -1.04
C THR A 60 0.84 3.78 0.28
N PHE A 61 1.77 2.81 0.34
CA PHE A 61 2.08 2.11 1.60
C PHE A 61 2.44 3.09 2.73
N ARG A 62 3.15 4.19 2.41
CA ARG A 62 3.52 5.22 3.39
C ARG A 62 2.29 5.88 4.01
N VAL A 63 1.28 6.24 3.22
CA VAL A 63 0.04 6.86 3.71
C VAL A 63 -0.68 5.92 4.66
N VAL A 64 -0.85 4.66 4.26
CA VAL A 64 -1.51 3.65 5.09
C VAL A 64 -0.71 3.34 6.36
N ALA A 65 0.63 3.35 6.27
CA ALA A 65 1.50 3.17 7.44
C ALA A 65 1.39 4.32 8.44
N GLN A 66 1.24 5.57 7.96
CA GLN A 66 1.01 6.75 8.81
C GLN A 66 -0.36 6.68 9.50
N GLU A 67 -1.40 6.35 8.75
CA GLU A 67 -2.74 6.20 9.30
C GLU A 67 -2.80 5.08 10.36
N TRP A 68 -2.18 3.93 10.07
CA TRP A 68 -2.01 2.85 11.02
C TRP A 68 -1.26 3.30 12.27
N TYR A 69 -0.16 4.04 12.08
CA TYR A 69 0.64 4.56 13.18
C TYR A 69 -0.21 5.45 14.09
N GLU A 70 -0.95 6.40 13.53
CA GLU A 70 -1.80 7.30 14.31
C GLU A 70 -2.90 6.57 15.08
N LYS A 71 -3.54 5.56 14.48
CA LYS A 71 -4.67 4.87 15.12
C LYS A 71 -4.27 3.75 16.07
N ARG A 72 -3.25 2.95 15.72
CA ARG A 72 -2.90 1.69 16.44
C ARG A 72 -1.80 1.85 17.48
N THR A 73 -1.10 2.99 17.51
CA THR A 73 0.02 3.18 18.45
C THR A 73 -0.26 4.20 19.56
N VAL A 74 -1.47 4.77 19.64
CA VAL A 74 -1.88 5.74 20.66
C VAL A 74 -1.70 5.20 22.09
N THR A 75 -2.01 3.92 22.29
CA THR A 75 -1.91 3.26 23.61
C THR A 75 -0.49 2.84 23.97
N GLN A 76 0.47 3.02 23.06
CA GLN A 76 1.87 2.63 23.29
C GLN A 76 2.67 3.80 23.85
N THR A 77 3.66 3.46 24.68
CA THR A 77 4.64 4.44 25.16
C THR A 77 5.29 5.18 23.98
N GLU A 78 5.53 6.48 24.13
CA GLU A 78 6.10 7.34 23.08
C GLU A 78 7.42 6.79 22.52
N SER A 79 8.30 6.26 23.39
CA SER A 79 9.57 5.65 23.00
C SER A 79 9.39 4.46 22.02
N THR A 80 8.47 3.56 22.34
CA THR A 80 8.13 2.40 21.50
C THR A 80 7.51 2.84 20.18
N ARG A 81 6.62 3.84 20.24
CA ARG A 81 5.96 4.41 19.07
C ARG A 81 7.00 5.01 18.12
N ARG A 82 7.86 5.91 18.62
CA ARG A 82 8.94 6.54 17.84
C ARG A 82 9.87 5.52 17.20
N LEU A 83 10.23 4.46 17.94
CA LEU A 83 11.10 3.41 17.42
C LEU A 83 10.49 2.64 16.24
N LYS A 84 9.16 2.45 16.21
CA LYS A 84 8.47 1.85 15.06
C LYS A 84 8.54 2.74 13.84
N MET A 85 8.24 4.03 13.99
CA MET A 85 8.32 4.99 12.89
C MET A 85 9.75 5.05 12.31
N GLN A 86 10.76 5.17 13.17
CA GLN A 86 12.16 5.21 12.74
C GLN A 86 12.57 3.96 11.94
N ARG A 87 12.04 2.78 12.31
CA ARG A 87 12.30 1.54 11.56
C ARG A 87 11.63 1.57 10.19
N LEU A 88 10.38 2.06 10.11
CA LEU A 88 9.68 2.22 8.84
C LEU A 88 10.42 3.20 7.91
N GLU A 89 10.82 4.36 8.43
CA GLU A 89 11.54 5.38 7.67
C GLU A 89 12.89 4.91 7.14
N ARG A 90 13.63 4.14 7.95
CA ARG A 90 14.97 3.70 7.57
C ARG A 90 14.98 2.49 6.63
N HIS A 91 14.01 1.59 6.78
CA HIS A 91 14.08 0.26 6.18
C HIS A 91 12.95 -0.07 5.21
N VAL A 92 11.79 0.58 5.35
CA VAL A 92 10.58 0.26 4.58
C VAL A 92 10.28 1.33 3.54
N PHE A 93 10.21 2.59 3.96
CA PHE A 93 9.87 3.70 3.06
C PHE A 93 10.83 3.88 1.87
N PRO A 94 12.16 3.65 1.99
CA PRO A 94 13.07 3.74 0.85
C PRO A 94 12.84 2.65 -0.19
N SER A 95 12.28 1.51 0.20
CA SER A 95 12.12 0.33 -0.66
C SER A 95 10.78 0.36 -1.39
N PHE A 96 9.66 0.47 -0.66
CA PHE A 96 8.32 0.40 -1.23
C PHE A 96 7.33 1.40 -0.62
N GLY A 97 7.82 2.44 0.07
CA GLY A 97 6.95 3.42 0.73
C GLY A 97 6.06 4.20 -0.24
N ASN A 98 6.55 4.52 -1.43
CA ASN A 98 5.84 5.30 -2.44
C ASN A 98 5.03 4.43 -3.41
N ILE A 99 5.04 3.11 -3.23
CA ILE A 99 4.28 2.20 -4.09
C ILE A 99 2.81 2.23 -3.62
N PRO A 100 1.84 2.36 -4.54
CA PRO A 100 0.42 2.20 -4.25
C PRO A 100 0.16 0.88 -3.53
N ILE A 101 -0.62 0.90 -2.44
CA ILE A 101 -0.78 -0.30 -1.61
C ILE A 101 -1.40 -1.47 -2.37
N LYS A 102 -2.27 -1.19 -3.36
CA LYS A 102 -2.88 -2.20 -4.23
C LYS A 102 -1.89 -2.87 -5.20
N GLN A 103 -0.79 -2.18 -5.53
CA GLN A 103 0.25 -2.70 -6.43
C GLN A 103 1.38 -3.40 -5.68
N LEU A 104 1.41 -3.30 -4.35
CA LEU A 104 2.46 -3.88 -3.53
C LEU A 104 2.38 -5.42 -3.58
N THR A 105 3.50 -6.07 -3.91
CA THR A 105 3.56 -7.54 -3.94
C THR A 105 4.26 -8.11 -2.70
N PRO A 106 3.99 -9.37 -2.32
CA PRO A 106 4.73 -10.02 -1.23
C PRO A 106 6.24 -10.09 -1.52
N ARG A 107 6.62 -10.19 -2.80
CA ARG A 107 8.01 -10.21 -3.25
C ARG A 107 8.74 -8.91 -2.89
N ASP A 108 8.11 -7.76 -3.06
CA ASP A 108 8.72 -6.46 -2.73
C ASP A 108 9.05 -6.37 -1.23
N ILE A 109 8.14 -6.90 -0.39
CA ILE A 109 8.34 -6.95 1.05
C ILE A 109 9.50 -7.88 1.40
N ILE A 110 9.53 -9.09 0.82
CA ILE A 110 10.59 -10.08 1.06
C ILE A 110 11.97 -9.53 0.65
N LEU A 111 12.07 -8.87 -0.52
CA LEU A 111 13.31 -8.25 -0.99
C LEU A 111 13.82 -7.19 -0.01
N ALA A 112 12.93 -6.34 0.52
CA ALA A 112 13.30 -5.35 1.53
C ALA A 112 13.78 -6.00 2.84
N LEU A 113 13.18 -7.11 3.26
CA LEU A 113 13.61 -7.83 4.46
C LEU A 113 14.95 -8.53 4.26
N HIS A 114 15.18 -9.18 3.13
CA HIS A 114 16.47 -9.78 2.80
C HIS A 114 17.60 -8.75 2.69
N ALA A 115 17.31 -7.53 2.24
CA ALA A 115 18.30 -6.44 2.25
C ALA A 115 18.75 -6.06 3.68
N ILE A 116 17.92 -6.29 4.70
CA ILE A 116 18.28 -6.10 6.11
C ILE A 116 19.03 -7.32 6.65
N GLU A 117 18.62 -8.54 6.25
CA GLU A 117 19.30 -9.78 6.63
C GLU A 117 20.72 -9.86 6.08
N SER A 118 20.95 -9.42 4.84
CA SER A 118 22.28 -9.40 4.21
C SER A 118 23.29 -8.50 4.96
N GLN A 119 22.79 -7.54 5.73
CA GLN A 119 23.60 -6.71 6.64
C GLN A 119 23.90 -7.39 7.99
N GLY A 120 23.53 -8.67 8.16
CA GLY A 120 23.67 -9.42 9.41
C GLY A 120 22.63 -9.07 10.48
N ARG A 121 21.65 -8.19 10.17
CA ARG A 121 20.68 -7.65 11.14
C ARG A 121 19.38 -8.46 11.18
N ARG A 122 19.49 -9.78 11.37
CA ARG A 122 18.35 -10.74 11.33
C ARG A 122 17.17 -10.40 12.25
N GLU A 123 17.46 -10.03 13.49
CA GLU A 123 16.41 -9.64 14.44
C GLU A 123 15.70 -8.34 14.01
N MET A 124 16.43 -7.42 13.36
CA MET A 124 15.82 -6.21 12.81
C MET A 124 14.91 -6.55 11.64
N ALA A 125 15.32 -7.44 10.74
CA ALA A 125 14.50 -7.90 9.62
C ALA A 125 13.17 -8.49 10.12
N ARG A 126 13.20 -9.37 11.13
CA ARG A 126 11.97 -9.90 11.73
C ARG A 126 11.09 -8.83 12.36
N ARG A 127 11.67 -7.88 13.11
CA ARG A 127 10.90 -6.78 13.72
C ARG A 127 10.26 -5.89 12.67
N VAL A 128 10.97 -5.61 11.58
CA VAL A 128 10.43 -4.83 10.46
C VAL A 128 9.31 -5.62 9.78
N GLY A 129 9.51 -6.91 9.49
CA GLY A 129 8.48 -7.77 8.90
C GLY A 129 7.22 -7.87 9.74
N GLN A 130 7.34 -7.94 11.07
CA GLN A 130 6.20 -7.90 11.99
C GLN A 130 5.42 -6.59 11.91
N ILE A 131 6.11 -5.45 11.83
CA ILE A 131 5.46 -4.13 11.70
C ILE A 131 4.76 -4.03 10.34
N VAL A 132 5.43 -4.42 9.25
CA VAL A 132 4.86 -4.43 7.90
C VAL A 132 3.60 -5.29 7.88
N GLY A 133 3.64 -6.48 8.50
CA GLY A 133 2.45 -7.34 8.58
C GLY A 133 1.31 -6.78 9.41
N GLN A 134 1.59 -6.02 10.47
CA GLN A 134 0.56 -5.30 11.19
C GLN A 134 -0.13 -4.22 10.32
N ILE A 135 0.64 -3.56 9.45
CA ILE A 135 0.13 -2.56 8.51
C ILE A 135 -0.69 -3.23 7.40
N CYS A 136 -0.19 -4.31 6.78
CA CYS A 136 -0.94 -5.05 5.74
C CYS A 136 -2.26 -5.61 6.28
N ARG A 137 -2.26 -6.14 7.51
CA ARG A 137 -3.47 -6.61 8.17
C ARG A 137 -4.45 -5.48 8.46
N TYR A 138 -3.94 -4.31 8.86
CA TYR A 138 -4.77 -3.12 9.03
C TYR A 138 -5.40 -2.69 7.71
N ALA A 139 -4.60 -2.59 6.64
CA ALA A 139 -5.04 -2.25 5.31
C ALA A 139 -6.16 -3.18 4.81
N ARG A 140 -6.03 -4.49 5.09
CA ARG A 140 -7.09 -5.47 4.79
C ARG A 140 -8.38 -5.19 5.55
N VAL A 141 -8.30 -4.91 6.85
CA VAL A 141 -9.48 -4.66 7.69
C VAL A 141 -10.21 -3.37 7.30
N VAL A 142 -9.47 -2.35 6.88
CA VAL A 142 -10.05 -1.08 6.39
C VAL A 142 -10.63 -1.22 4.98
N GLY A 143 -10.22 -2.23 4.21
CA GLY A 143 -10.70 -2.50 2.85
C GLY A 143 -9.79 -1.96 1.75
N TYR A 144 -8.57 -1.53 2.07
CA TYR A 144 -7.58 -1.12 1.06
C TYR A 144 -6.93 -2.30 0.34
N LEU A 145 -6.89 -3.46 1.00
CA LEU A 145 -6.38 -4.72 0.44
C LEU A 145 -7.46 -5.80 0.55
N GLU A 146 -7.60 -6.62 -0.48
CA GLU A 146 -8.50 -7.78 -0.46
C GLU A 146 -7.91 -8.94 0.36
N TYR A 147 -6.59 -9.14 0.23
CA TYR A 147 -5.85 -10.23 0.86
C TYR A 147 -4.66 -9.73 1.69
N ASP A 148 -4.26 -10.52 2.68
CA ASP A 148 -3.12 -10.17 3.55
C ASP A 148 -1.80 -10.54 2.84
N LEU A 149 -1.12 -9.52 2.30
CA LEU A 149 0.19 -9.62 1.67
C LEU A 149 1.29 -10.12 2.62
N SER A 150 1.05 -10.07 3.94
CA SER A 150 2.04 -10.42 4.95
C SER A 150 2.00 -11.86 5.44
N SER A 151 1.04 -12.64 4.96
CA SER A 151 0.94 -14.06 5.27
C SER A 151 2.18 -14.81 4.78
N GLY A 152 2.80 -15.61 5.64
CA GLY A 152 3.98 -16.42 5.30
C GLY A 152 5.29 -15.65 5.14
N ILE A 153 5.32 -14.31 5.28
CA ILE A 153 6.58 -13.54 5.15
C ILE A 153 7.64 -14.02 6.15
N THR A 154 7.23 -14.44 7.35
CA THR A 154 8.17 -14.92 8.37
C THR A 154 8.80 -16.27 8.01
N GLU A 155 8.13 -17.08 7.18
CA GLU A 155 8.64 -18.37 6.70
C GLU A 155 9.69 -18.20 5.59
N ALA A 156 9.64 -17.08 4.87
CA ALA A 156 10.65 -16.73 3.86
C ALA A 156 11.96 -16.20 4.48
N LEU A 157 11.98 -15.87 5.77
CA LEU A 157 13.17 -15.41 6.48
C LEU A 157 13.98 -16.60 7.00
N GLU A 158 15.28 -16.39 7.23
CA GLU A 158 16.11 -17.42 7.86
C GLU A 158 15.49 -17.87 9.20
N PRO A 159 15.68 -19.12 9.65
CA PRO A 159 15.15 -19.57 10.94
C PRO A 159 15.78 -18.81 12.12
N LYS A 160 15.03 -18.69 13.22
CA LYS A 160 15.56 -18.06 14.42
C LYS A 160 16.59 -19.00 15.04
N GLY A 161 17.79 -18.50 15.33
CA GLY A 161 18.77 -19.24 16.12
C GLY A 161 18.20 -19.62 17.50
N PRO A 162 18.78 -20.62 18.19
CA PRO A 162 18.28 -21.09 19.47
C PRO A 162 18.17 -19.94 20.48
N VAL A 163 17.01 -19.84 21.14
CA VAL A 163 16.78 -18.81 22.16
C VAL A 163 17.56 -19.18 23.41
N GLN A 164 18.61 -18.41 23.73
CA GLN A 164 19.24 -18.50 25.05
C GLN A 164 18.39 -17.73 26.07
N HIS A 165 17.72 -18.47 26.94
CA HIS A 165 17.09 -17.89 28.12
C HIS A 165 18.20 -17.49 29.11
N ARG A 166 18.22 -16.22 29.52
CA ARG A 166 19.10 -15.80 30.63
C ARG A 166 18.53 -16.41 31.91
N ALA A 167 19.25 -17.36 32.50
CA ALA A 167 18.83 -18.01 33.73
C ALA A 167 18.64 -16.97 34.85
N THR A 168 17.52 -17.07 35.57
CA THR A 168 17.30 -16.30 36.79
C THR A 168 18.37 -16.68 37.82
N ILE A 169 19.11 -15.69 38.32
CA ILE A 169 20.06 -15.90 39.41
C ILE A 169 19.25 -16.36 40.62
N THR A 170 19.34 -17.65 40.93
CA THR A 170 18.60 -18.34 42.00
C THR A 170 19.45 -18.52 43.25
N ASP A 171 20.73 -18.14 43.19
CA ASP A 171 21.67 -18.26 44.30
C ASP A 171 21.70 -16.97 45.13
N PRO A 172 21.21 -16.98 46.39
CA PRO A 172 21.18 -15.80 47.25
C PRO A 172 22.58 -15.25 47.58
N LYS A 173 23.67 -16.01 47.41
CA LYS A 173 25.05 -15.51 47.61
C LYS A 173 25.57 -14.61 46.48
N LYS A 174 24.86 -14.54 45.34
CA LYS A 174 25.20 -13.67 44.20
C LYS A 174 24.35 -12.40 44.13
N ILE A 175 23.42 -12.24 45.06
CA ILE A 175 22.65 -11.02 45.27
C ILE A 175 23.36 -10.33 46.43
N GLY A 176 24.15 -9.31 46.11
CA GLY A 176 24.86 -8.49 47.10
C GLY A 176 23.91 -7.75 48.04
#